data_AF-A0AAV6TYJ7-F1
#
_entry.id   AF-A0AAV6TYJ7-F1
#
_cell.length_a   1.000
_cell.length_b   1.000
_cell.length_c   1.000
_cell.angle_alpha   90.00
_cell.angle_beta   90.00
_cell.angle_gamma   90.00
#
_symmetry.space_group_name_H-M   'P 1'
#
loop_
_entity.id
_entity.type
_entity.pdbx_description
1 polymer ?
#
loop_
_entity_poly.entity_id
_entity_poly.type
_entity_poly.pdbx_seq_one_letter_code
_entity_poly.pdbx_strand_id
1 'polypeptide(L)'
;MAPSIKAIHKLLYMPNGCGEQNLITVVPRITIMDYLSRSNRLTSELSNQLIGGLRNGYQRQLTYKRADGSFSTFGERDRSGSTWLTAYAIRSLSLAKKPGEVHHKALQGGAENGAALTAFVLMALFEVKAEQKYGQQMVIAQRYIERELQSSSSPYVVSIVAYTLHLLDSPSKDRAFQMLLNMVERDGDLMFWDNKENQVNMTDKQSDYWFLAPSIDIETAAYAIRTYALRSDPAGATPVLKWLISKQNKNGGFSSTQDTVVALHAISEIAPFITPQFSNLNVKFTYPNGQKTMQVSRSLNIEEVEIPPEVPFVEVEVSGSGVGLVQVSTSFNLAVSGEAPQFFLNALLDKTSTASYLQLSICSHQRERRNDTSNMAVMEVGLPSGYVADVDALPSILQIPKVKRVETQLQDTSVVIYFDRLDKEESCVTVPAHRIHKVARQRRAPVKVYDFYSQAKSARMFYAPTKQFCVTSAMTTTVGKVAKIDTATEDSQRGGRSSGMITTAKSMHIVVLFIIVGQLFLR
;
A
#
# COMPACT_ATOMS: atom_id res chain seq x y z
N MET A 1 -6.07 -15.77 -0.38
CA MET A 1 -4.90 -15.45 -1.30
C MET A 1 -5.39 -15.22 -2.73
N ALA A 2 -6.68 -15.50 -3.04
CA ALA A 2 -7.21 -15.45 -4.42
C ALA A 2 -7.11 -14.03 -4.99
N PRO A 3 -7.51 -12.98 -4.27
CA PRO A 3 -7.40 -11.62 -4.84
C PRO A 3 -5.95 -11.25 -5.13
N SER A 4 -5.04 -11.69 -4.27
CA SER A 4 -3.61 -11.33 -4.48
C SER A 4 -3.04 -12.05 -5.71
N ILE A 5 -3.51 -13.26 -5.98
CA ILE A 5 -3.01 -14.04 -7.15
C ILE A 5 -3.53 -13.39 -8.43
N LYS A 6 -4.80 -12.94 -8.39
CA LYS A 6 -5.38 -12.34 -9.61
C LYS A 6 -4.79 -10.96 -9.90
N ALA A 7 -4.35 -10.26 -8.80
CA ALA A 7 -3.88 -8.87 -9.02
C ALA A 7 -2.39 -8.77 -8.67
N ILE A 8 -1.64 -9.78 -9.01
CA ILE A 8 -0.24 -9.87 -8.54
C ILE A 8 0.57 -8.70 -9.12
N HIS A 9 0.06 -8.03 -10.18
CA HIS A 9 0.84 -6.91 -10.78
C HIS A 9 0.33 -5.57 -10.24
N LYS A 10 -0.79 -5.73 -9.40
CA LYS A 10 -1.34 -4.44 -8.92
C LYS A 10 -1.80 -4.58 -7.46
N LEU A 11 -0.84 -5.22 -6.72
CA LEU A 11 -1.23 -5.47 -5.32
C LEU A 11 -1.32 -4.14 -4.56
N LEU A 12 -0.48 -3.18 -5.12
CA LEU A 12 -0.56 -1.85 -4.49
C LEU A 12 -0.87 -0.80 -5.56
N TYR A 13 -1.69 0.22 -5.15
CA TYR A 13 -1.89 1.36 -6.08
C TYR A 13 -0.81 2.41 -5.87
N MET A 14 0.55 1.93 -5.85
CA MET A 14 1.65 2.90 -5.66
C MET A 14 2.73 2.64 -6.72
N PRO A 15 3.38 3.82 -7.00
CA PRO A 15 4.47 3.61 -7.97
C PRO A 15 5.61 2.76 -7.38
N ASN A 16 6.44 1.95 -8.23
CA ASN A 16 7.47 1.01 -7.76
C ASN A 16 8.86 1.46 -8.23
N GLY A 17 9.19 2.74 -7.99
CA GLY A 17 10.38 3.32 -8.65
C GLY A 17 11.62 3.23 -7.77
N CYS A 18 11.52 2.68 -6.50
CA CYS A 18 12.76 2.58 -5.70
C CYS A 18 13.03 1.11 -5.35
N GLY A 19 14.36 0.85 -4.90
CA GLY A 19 14.82 -0.54 -4.67
C GLY A 19 13.87 -1.32 -3.77
N GLU A 20 13.34 -0.66 -2.71
CA GLU A 20 12.38 -1.35 -1.83
C GLU A 20 11.06 -1.65 -2.55
N GLN A 21 10.61 -0.75 -3.32
CA GLN A 21 9.31 -0.90 -4.00
C GLN A 21 9.37 -1.97 -5.10
N ASN A 22 10.56 -2.01 -5.63
CA ASN A 22 10.67 -3.04 -6.68
C ASN A 22 10.50 -4.45 -6.10
N LEU A 23 10.84 -4.51 -4.86
CA LEU A 23 10.80 -5.87 -4.27
C LEU A 23 9.35 -6.31 -4.06
N ILE A 24 8.35 -5.43 -4.09
CA ILE A 24 6.92 -5.84 -4.06
C ILE A 24 6.58 -6.63 -5.33
N THR A 25 7.39 -6.48 -6.32
CA THR A 25 7.11 -7.24 -7.56
C THR A 25 7.79 -8.62 -7.49
N VAL A 26 8.61 -8.81 -6.48
CA VAL A 26 9.38 -10.09 -6.45
C VAL A 26 8.85 -10.94 -5.29
N VAL A 27 8.73 -10.48 -4.12
CA VAL A 27 8.54 -11.26 -2.89
C VAL A 27 7.13 -11.87 -2.88
N PRO A 28 6.05 -11.14 -3.17
CA PRO A 28 4.72 -11.77 -3.17
C PRO A 28 4.64 -12.93 -4.17
N ARG A 29 5.32 -12.78 -5.23
CA ARG A 29 5.26 -13.89 -6.22
C ARG A 29 5.90 -15.16 -5.67
N ILE A 30 6.96 -14.98 -4.92
CA ILE A 30 7.59 -16.17 -4.30
C ILE A 30 6.63 -16.80 -3.29
N THR A 31 5.98 -15.90 -2.53
CA THR A 31 5.06 -16.38 -1.47
C THR A 31 3.87 -17.11 -2.11
N ILE A 32 3.37 -16.51 -3.11
CA ILE A 32 2.20 -17.14 -3.78
C ILE A 32 2.61 -18.47 -4.41
N MET A 33 3.75 -18.42 -5.05
CA MET A 33 4.22 -19.70 -5.64
C MET A 33 4.36 -20.79 -4.57
N ASP A 34 4.96 -20.43 -3.41
CA ASP A 34 5.15 -21.42 -2.33
C ASP A 34 3.79 -21.91 -1.82
N TYR A 35 2.91 -20.99 -1.65
CA TYR A 35 1.57 -21.39 -1.17
C TYR A 35 0.89 -22.34 -2.15
N LEU A 36 0.92 -21.99 -3.43
CA LEU A 36 0.22 -22.84 -4.43
C LEU A 36 0.89 -24.21 -4.56
N SER A 37 2.22 -24.15 -4.39
CA SER A 37 2.93 -25.45 -4.48
C SER A 37 2.52 -26.35 -3.31
N ARG A 38 2.41 -25.79 -2.11
CA ARG A 38 2.08 -26.61 -0.91
C ARG A 38 0.61 -27.06 -0.97
N SER A 39 -0.13 -26.22 -1.66
CA SER A 39 -1.56 -26.58 -1.74
C SER A 39 -1.84 -27.41 -3.00
N ASN A 40 -0.87 -27.81 -3.71
CA ASN A 40 -0.97 -28.57 -4.97
C ASN A 40 -1.91 -27.90 -5.97
N ARG A 41 -1.77 -26.58 -6.06
CA ARG A 41 -2.66 -25.84 -6.99
C ARG A 41 -1.83 -25.03 -7.99
N LEU A 42 -0.56 -25.29 -8.02
CA LEU A 42 0.30 -24.51 -8.93
C LEU A 42 0.25 -25.13 -10.34
N THR A 43 -0.31 -24.30 -11.28
CA THR A 43 -0.35 -24.78 -12.68
C THR A 43 0.92 -24.30 -13.43
N SER A 44 1.21 -25.01 -14.54
CA SER A 44 2.42 -24.65 -15.31
C SER A 44 2.32 -23.22 -15.85
N GLU A 45 1.12 -22.84 -16.26
CA GLU A 45 0.94 -21.47 -16.79
C GLU A 45 1.20 -20.42 -15.70
N LEU A 46 0.59 -20.61 -14.53
CA LEU A 46 0.79 -19.64 -13.44
C LEU A 46 2.26 -19.64 -12.97
N SER A 47 2.85 -20.76 -12.98
CA SER A 47 4.28 -20.84 -12.59
C SER A 47 5.16 -20.02 -13.56
N ASN A 48 4.95 -20.16 -14.84
CA ASN A 48 5.77 -19.42 -15.83
C ASN A 48 5.56 -17.90 -15.70
N GLN A 49 4.30 -17.57 -15.45
CA GLN A 49 4.03 -16.14 -15.26
C GLN A 49 4.76 -15.58 -14.03
N LEU A 50 4.67 -16.32 -12.95
CA LEU A 50 5.32 -15.84 -11.70
C LEU A 50 6.84 -15.80 -11.86
N ILE A 51 7.42 -16.81 -12.56
CA ILE A 51 8.90 -16.87 -12.71
C ILE A 51 9.35 -15.73 -13.65
N GLY A 52 8.57 -15.52 -14.73
CA GLY A 52 8.91 -14.38 -15.64
C GLY A 52 8.96 -13.06 -14.86
N GLY A 53 7.94 -12.79 -14.07
CA GLY A 53 7.93 -11.56 -13.24
C GLY A 53 9.10 -11.51 -12.24
N LEU A 54 9.42 -12.69 -11.68
CA LEU A 54 10.55 -12.72 -10.73
C LEU A 54 11.87 -12.37 -11.42
N ARG A 55 12.06 -12.88 -12.62
CA ARG A 55 13.32 -12.58 -13.36
C ARG A 55 13.44 -11.08 -13.64
N ASN A 56 12.24 -10.55 -14.03
CA ASN A 56 12.28 -9.11 -14.30
C ASN A 56 12.57 -8.30 -13.03
N GLY A 57 11.87 -8.69 -11.97
CA GLY A 57 12.10 -8.00 -10.68
C GLY A 57 13.56 -8.13 -10.21
N TYR A 58 14.11 -9.34 -10.41
CA TYR A 58 15.51 -9.57 -10.01
C TYR A 58 16.46 -8.67 -10.81
N GLN A 59 16.27 -8.64 -12.11
CA GLN A 59 17.16 -7.80 -12.93
C GLN A 59 17.03 -6.33 -12.54
N ARG A 60 15.84 -6.01 -12.29
CA ARG A 60 15.65 -4.58 -11.91
C ARG A 60 16.28 -4.30 -10.55
N GLN A 61 16.16 -5.24 -9.59
CA GLN A 61 16.72 -5.01 -8.24
C GLN A 61 18.24 -4.84 -8.30
N LEU A 62 18.87 -5.43 -9.29
CA LEU A 62 20.35 -5.34 -9.39
C LEU A 62 20.77 -3.93 -9.78
N THR A 63 19.83 -3.21 -10.33
CA THR A 63 20.20 -1.82 -10.67
C THR A 63 20.37 -0.96 -9.41
N TYR A 64 19.89 -1.51 -8.29
CA TYR A 64 20.01 -0.72 -7.04
C TYR A 64 21.21 -1.21 -6.23
N LYS A 65 21.99 -2.19 -6.82
CA LYS A 65 23.22 -2.68 -6.15
C LYS A 65 24.40 -1.73 -6.43
N ARG A 66 25.02 -1.50 -5.36
CA ARG A 66 26.20 -0.60 -5.51
C ARG A 66 27.47 -1.41 -5.77
N ALA A 67 28.62 -0.64 -6.01
CA ALA A 67 29.88 -1.30 -6.42
C ALA A 67 30.47 -2.10 -5.25
N ASP A 68 30.14 -1.56 -4.01
CA ASP A 68 30.70 -2.24 -2.82
C ASP A 68 29.85 -3.45 -2.42
N GLY A 69 28.79 -3.72 -3.26
CA GLY A 69 28.01 -4.95 -3.03
C GLY A 69 26.78 -4.66 -2.17
N SER A 70 26.74 -3.43 -1.59
CA SER A 70 25.55 -3.08 -0.79
C SER A 70 24.42 -2.57 -1.69
N PHE A 71 23.15 -2.69 -1.11
CA PHE A 71 22.00 -2.11 -1.85
C PHE A 71 21.57 -0.79 -1.21
N SER A 72 21.11 0.12 -2.10
CA SER A 72 20.56 1.40 -1.59
C SER A 72 19.25 1.72 -2.33
N THR A 73 18.45 2.73 -1.75
CA THR A 73 17.12 3.05 -2.31
C THR A 73 17.25 3.45 -3.78
N PHE A 74 18.36 4.06 -4.06
CA PHE A 74 18.45 4.48 -5.48
C PHE A 74 19.83 4.11 -6.03
N GLY A 75 20.45 3.07 -5.54
CA GLY A 75 21.73 2.55 -6.08
C GLY A 75 22.89 3.52 -5.87
N GLU A 76 23.65 3.78 -7.01
CA GLU A 76 24.90 4.55 -6.89
C GLU A 76 24.60 6.05 -6.71
N ARG A 77 23.36 6.29 -6.76
CA ARG A 77 23.02 7.71 -6.56
C ARG A 77 23.01 8.08 -5.08
N ASP A 78 22.85 7.16 -4.32
CA ASP A 78 22.95 7.45 -2.88
C ASP A 78 24.42 7.45 -2.42
N ARG A 79 24.65 8.19 -1.33
CA ARG A 79 26.05 8.38 -0.85
C ARG A 79 26.59 7.07 -0.25
N SER A 80 25.65 6.28 0.29
CA SER A 80 26.09 5.01 0.90
C SER A 80 24.96 3.97 0.79
N GLY A 81 25.40 2.71 0.92
CA GLY A 81 24.39 1.62 0.93
C GLY A 81 23.59 1.61 2.23
N SER A 82 22.40 1.00 2.12
CA SER A 82 21.53 0.87 3.30
C SER A 82 21.63 -0.55 3.88
N THR A 83 22.02 -0.50 5.21
CA THR A 83 22.10 -1.83 5.88
C THR A 83 20.75 -2.56 5.79
N TRP A 84 19.82 -1.79 5.93
CA TRP A 84 18.47 -2.40 5.87
C TRP A 84 18.19 -2.94 4.47
N LEU A 85 18.35 -2.10 3.40
CA LEU A 85 17.98 -2.56 2.04
C LEU A 85 18.90 -3.70 1.58
N THR A 86 20.11 -3.61 2.04
CA THR A 86 21.02 -4.71 1.65
C THR A 86 20.56 -6.03 2.28
N ALA A 87 20.35 -5.95 3.60
CA ALA A 87 19.83 -7.17 4.23
C ALA A 87 18.51 -7.61 3.59
N TYR A 88 17.71 -6.62 3.17
CA TYR A 88 16.42 -6.93 2.53
C TYR A 88 16.62 -7.58 1.16
N ALA A 89 17.43 -7.03 0.41
CA ALA A 89 17.70 -7.57 -0.95
C ALA A 89 18.32 -8.96 -0.88
N ILE A 90 19.30 -9.12 0.04
CA ILE A 90 19.95 -10.44 0.12
C ILE A 90 18.93 -11.49 0.58
N ARG A 91 18.27 -11.13 1.49
CA ARG A 91 17.26 -12.10 1.99
C ARG A 91 16.23 -12.42 0.90
N SER A 92 15.60 -11.36 0.25
CA SER A 92 14.56 -11.57 -0.78
C SER A 92 15.10 -12.39 -1.95
N LEU A 93 16.32 -12.01 -2.38
CA LEU A 93 16.88 -12.71 -3.56
C LEU A 93 17.32 -14.13 -3.18
N SER A 94 17.75 -14.29 -1.95
CA SER A 94 18.09 -15.68 -1.51
C SER A 94 16.83 -16.54 -1.44
N LEU A 95 15.60 -15.94 -1.25
CA LEU A 95 14.25 -16.55 -1.23
C LEU A 95 13.91 -17.18 -2.58
N ALA A 96 14.41 -16.49 -3.74
CA ALA A 96 14.21 -17.00 -5.11
C ALA A 96 14.95 -18.32 -5.33
N LYS A 97 15.86 -18.86 -4.41
CA LYS A 97 16.59 -20.15 -4.38
C LYS A 97 16.00 -21.05 -3.29
N LYS A 98 14.67 -20.83 -2.73
CA LYS A 98 13.83 -21.42 -1.67
C LYS A 98 13.43 -20.36 -0.65
N PRO A 99 11.92 -20.57 0.06
CA PRO A 99 11.02 -19.47 0.45
C PRO A 99 11.35 -18.94 1.86
N GLY A 100 11.54 -17.61 1.99
CA GLY A 100 11.23 -16.86 3.22
C GLY A 100 11.70 -15.41 3.12
N GLU A 101 10.80 -14.32 3.74
CA GLU A 101 10.09 -13.02 3.70
C GLU A 101 10.96 -11.91 4.30
N VAL A 102 10.92 -10.43 3.62
CA VAL A 102 10.98 -9.31 4.58
C VAL A 102 11.06 -8.00 3.81
N HIS A 103 10.58 -6.64 4.72
CA HIS A 103 10.02 -5.31 4.88
C HIS A 103 10.96 -4.42 5.69
N HIS A 104 10.66 -2.55 5.96
CA HIS A 104 10.48 -1.09 5.84
C HIS A 104 11.01 -0.40 7.10
N LYS A 105 11.20 1.07 7.31
CA LYS A 105 11.80 2.25 7.95
C LYS A 105 11.58 2.21 9.48
N ALA A 106 10.43 1.64 10.12
CA ALA A 106 10.49 1.30 11.56
C ALA A 106 11.72 0.44 11.88
N LEU A 107 12.50 0.14 10.80
CA LEU A 107 13.62 -0.81 10.95
C LEU A 107 14.96 -0.10 10.73
N GLN A 108 14.98 1.29 10.19
CA GLN A 108 16.21 1.97 9.73
C GLN A 108 16.63 3.02 10.75
N GLY A 109 16.02 2.77 12.20
CA GLY A 109 16.72 3.49 13.30
C GLY A 109 15.98 4.79 13.65
N GLY A 110 15.03 4.58 14.68
CA GLY A 110 14.42 5.65 15.52
C GLY A 110 13.40 5.04 16.49
N ALA A 111 13.09 3.64 16.38
CA ALA A 111 12.20 3.02 17.40
C ALA A 111 13.03 2.21 18.41
N GLU A 112 13.24 2.74 19.62
CA GLU A 112 13.78 2.12 20.85
C GLU A 112 15.18 1.57 20.62
N ASN A 113 16.19 2.39 20.15
CA ASN A 113 17.65 2.18 20.13
C ASN A 113 18.08 1.19 19.05
N GLY A 114 17.20 0.89 17.90
CA GLY A 114 17.72 0.09 16.76
C GLY A 114 17.37 -1.40 16.92
N ALA A 115 16.54 -1.79 17.98
CA ALA A 115 16.24 -3.22 18.24
C ALA A 115 15.48 -3.84 17.06
N ALA A 116 14.62 -3.09 16.49
CA ALA A 116 13.85 -3.65 15.34
C ALA A 116 14.77 -3.95 14.15
N LEU A 117 15.75 -3.03 13.86
CA LEU A 117 16.68 -3.28 12.74
C LEU A 117 17.60 -4.47 13.04
N THR A 118 18.04 -4.48 14.33
CA THR A 118 18.93 -5.61 14.69
C THR A 118 18.18 -6.95 14.57
N ALA A 119 16.98 -6.99 15.10
CA ALA A 119 16.20 -8.25 15.00
C ALA A 119 15.98 -8.62 13.53
N PHE A 120 15.85 -7.62 12.76
CA PHE A 120 15.61 -7.91 11.32
C PHE A 120 16.85 -8.50 10.67
N VAL A 121 17.95 -7.85 10.88
CA VAL A 121 19.19 -8.35 10.25
C VAL A 121 19.48 -9.76 10.75
N LEU A 122 19.29 -9.92 12.04
CA LEU A 122 19.53 -11.27 12.60
C LEU A 122 18.60 -12.29 11.94
N MET A 123 17.37 -11.98 11.86
CA MET A 123 16.42 -12.86 11.15
C MET A 123 16.90 -13.17 9.73
N ALA A 124 17.35 -12.17 8.93
CA ALA A 124 17.80 -12.38 7.55
C ALA A 124 19.02 -13.31 7.51
N LEU A 125 19.92 -13.09 8.40
CA LEU A 125 21.13 -13.93 8.39
C LEU A 125 20.78 -15.39 8.73
N PHE A 126 19.85 -15.47 9.70
CA PHE A 126 19.47 -16.85 10.09
C PHE A 126 18.78 -17.56 8.92
N GLU A 127 18.07 -16.96 8.18
CA GLU A 127 17.27 -17.58 7.10
C GLU A 127 18.18 -17.98 5.92
N VAL A 128 19.23 -17.18 5.78
CA VAL A 128 20.11 -17.59 4.65
C VAL A 128 21.19 -18.54 5.17
N LYS A 129 21.00 -19.06 6.32
CA LYS A 129 21.91 -20.04 6.94
C LYS A 129 23.36 -19.54 6.93
N ALA A 130 23.54 -18.31 7.37
CA ALA A 130 24.88 -17.67 7.32
C ALA A 130 25.58 -17.85 8.67
N GLU A 131 25.17 -18.88 9.38
CA GLU A 131 25.72 -19.07 10.74
C GLU A 131 27.21 -19.42 10.67
N GLN A 132 27.53 -20.06 9.57
CA GLN A 132 28.94 -20.47 9.47
C GLN A 132 29.86 -19.26 9.32
N LYS A 133 29.39 -18.27 8.72
CA LYS A 133 30.27 -17.11 8.45
C LYS A 133 30.08 -16.03 9.51
N TYR A 134 28.81 -15.89 10.04
CA TYR A 134 28.57 -14.73 10.92
C TYR A 134 28.01 -15.22 12.25
N GLY A 135 28.35 -16.37 12.77
CA GLY A 135 27.78 -16.98 13.99
C GLY A 135 27.97 -16.08 15.22
N GLN A 136 29.23 -15.55 15.34
CA GLN A 136 29.52 -14.72 16.54
C GLN A 136 28.67 -13.43 16.53
N GLN A 137 28.56 -12.83 15.37
CA GLN A 137 27.79 -11.57 15.29
C GLN A 137 26.30 -11.83 15.54
N MET A 138 25.88 -13.01 15.13
CA MET A 138 24.45 -13.33 15.35
C MET A 138 24.16 -13.55 16.83
N VAL A 139 25.08 -14.12 17.57
CA VAL A 139 24.87 -14.33 19.01
C VAL A 139 24.87 -12.97 19.73
N ILE A 140 25.75 -12.06 19.27
CA ILE A 140 25.80 -10.72 19.89
C ILE A 140 24.47 -9.98 19.62
N ALA A 141 24.01 -10.18 18.41
CA ALA A 141 22.75 -9.48 18.06
C ALA A 141 21.57 -10.05 18.86
N GLN A 142 21.60 -11.42 18.99
CA GLN A 142 20.50 -12.03 19.78
C GLN A 142 20.53 -11.52 21.23
N ARG A 143 21.67 -11.39 21.86
CA ARG A 143 21.75 -10.89 23.25
C ARG A 143 21.27 -9.43 23.35
N TYR A 144 21.62 -8.70 22.32
CA TYR A 144 21.22 -7.28 22.33
C TYR A 144 19.69 -7.15 22.28
N ILE A 145 19.04 -7.97 21.38
CA ILE A 145 17.58 -7.77 21.25
C ILE A 145 16.89 -8.34 22.50
N GLU A 146 17.50 -9.37 23.18
CA GLU A 146 16.91 -9.88 24.44
C GLU A 146 17.00 -8.84 25.55
N ARG A 147 18.04 -8.11 25.55
CA ARG A 147 18.18 -7.05 26.56
C ARG A 147 17.18 -5.91 26.29
N GLU A 148 16.99 -5.62 25.06
CA GLU A 148 16.10 -4.49 24.72
C GLU A 148 14.64 -4.85 24.97
N LEU A 149 14.40 -6.16 24.91
CA LEU A 149 13.02 -6.62 25.15
C LEU A 149 12.55 -6.22 26.56
N GLN A 150 13.44 -6.07 27.51
CA GLN A 150 13.05 -5.77 28.91
C GLN A 150 12.52 -4.33 29.03
N SER A 151 12.78 -3.51 28.10
CA SER A 151 12.42 -2.09 28.31
C SER A 151 11.59 -1.59 27.13
N SER A 152 11.10 -2.59 26.26
CA SER A 152 10.47 -2.06 25.02
C SER A 152 8.99 -1.81 25.26
N SER A 153 8.47 -0.68 24.84
CA SER A 153 7.02 -0.37 24.97
C SER A 153 6.34 -0.37 23.60
N SER A 154 7.14 -0.70 22.62
CA SER A 154 6.58 -0.63 21.25
C SER A 154 6.12 -2.03 20.81
N PRO A 155 4.77 -2.16 20.50
CA PRO A 155 4.27 -3.47 20.04
C PRO A 155 4.96 -3.91 18.74
N TYR A 156 5.32 -2.98 17.96
CA TYR A 156 6.03 -3.34 16.71
C TYR A 156 7.38 -4.00 16.99
N VAL A 157 8.16 -3.37 17.82
CA VAL A 157 9.50 -3.93 18.13
C VAL A 157 9.34 -5.30 18.81
N VAL A 158 8.40 -5.40 19.74
CA VAL A 158 8.24 -6.66 20.51
C VAL A 158 7.76 -7.77 19.56
N SER A 159 6.88 -7.41 18.61
CA SER A 159 6.37 -8.45 17.70
C SER A 159 7.49 -9.02 16.82
N ILE A 160 8.37 -8.16 16.31
CA ILE A 160 9.44 -8.65 15.42
C ILE A 160 10.47 -9.44 16.23
N VAL A 161 10.76 -8.96 17.42
CA VAL A 161 11.73 -9.68 18.27
C VAL A 161 11.14 -11.02 18.68
N ALA A 162 9.84 -11.01 19.04
CA ALA A 162 9.21 -12.29 19.45
C ALA A 162 9.28 -13.31 18.31
N TYR A 163 9.00 -12.85 17.24
CA TYR A 163 9.09 -13.79 16.10
C TYR A 163 10.52 -14.26 15.87
N THR A 164 11.47 -13.30 15.84
CA THR A 164 12.88 -13.67 15.59
C THR A 164 13.38 -14.67 16.63
N LEU A 165 13.03 -14.47 17.87
CA LEU A 165 13.50 -15.39 18.94
C LEU A 165 12.83 -16.76 18.77
N HIS A 166 11.60 -16.82 18.35
CA HIS A 166 10.99 -18.14 18.08
C HIS A 166 11.69 -18.85 16.90
N LEU A 167 12.04 -18.02 15.95
CA LEU A 167 12.74 -18.63 14.80
C LEU A 167 14.08 -19.22 15.24
N LEU A 168 14.72 -18.58 16.16
CA LEU A 168 16.07 -19.03 16.59
C LEU A 168 15.95 -20.04 17.72
N ASP A 169 14.72 -20.32 18.12
CA ASP A 169 14.48 -21.21 19.26
C ASP A 169 15.24 -20.75 20.51
N SER A 170 15.11 -19.52 20.87
CA SER A 170 15.78 -18.93 22.04
C SER A 170 14.99 -19.26 23.32
N PRO A 171 15.64 -19.30 24.43
CA PRO A 171 14.95 -19.57 25.71
C PRO A 171 14.02 -18.42 26.10
N SER A 172 14.20 -17.26 25.51
CA SER A 172 13.40 -16.10 25.93
C SER A 172 12.21 -15.94 24.98
N LYS A 173 11.98 -16.96 24.06
CA LYS A 173 10.96 -16.76 23.01
C LYS A 173 9.56 -16.70 23.64
N ASP A 174 9.33 -17.47 24.77
CA ASP A 174 7.98 -17.47 25.35
C ASP A 174 7.73 -16.18 26.14
N ARG A 175 8.82 -15.79 26.72
CA ARG A 175 8.66 -14.50 27.43
C ARG A 175 8.32 -13.37 26.46
N ALA A 176 9.00 -13.32 25.32
CA ALA A 176 8.72 -12.25 24.33
C ALA A 176 7.28 -12.34 23.82
N PHE A 177 6.85 -13.56 23.63
CA PHE A 177 5.48 -13.73 23.10
C PHE A 177 4.45 -13.28 24.14
N GLN A 178 4.68 -13.61 25.36
CA GLN A 178 3.74 -13.16 26.42
C GLN A 178 3.72 -11.64 26.52
N MET A 179 4.85 -11.07 26.42
CA MET A 179 4.88 -9.60 26.43
C MET A 179 4.05 -9.02 25.28
N LEU A 180 4.19 -9.63 24.14
CA LEU A 180 3.39 -9.13 22.99
C LEU A 180 1.88 -9.28 23.28
N LEU A 181 1.49 -10.36 23.90
CA LEU A 181 0.05 -10.59 24.17
C LEU A 181 -0.45 -9.60 25.23
N ASN A 182 0.43 -9.14 26.06
CA ASN A 182 0.00 -8.15 27.07
C ASN A 182 -0.29 -6.78 26.43
N MET A 183 0.09 -6.68 25.18
CA MET A 183 -0.09 -5.36 24.53
C MET A 183 -1.24 -5.45 23.53
N VAL A 184 -2.01 -6.48 23.54
CA VAL A 184 -3.01 -6.73 22.49
C VAL A 184 -4.27 -5.92 22.81
N GLU A 185 -4.83 -5.43 21.78
CA GLU A 185 -6.16 -4.80 21.91
C GLU A 185 -7.24 -5.72 21.33
N ARG A 186 -8.41 -5.62 22.11
CA ARG A 186 -9.49 -6.53 21.65
C ARG A 186 -10.75 -5.72 21.32
N ASP A 187 -11.20 -5.99 20.09
CA ASP A 187 -12.51 -5.45 19.67
C ASP A 187 -13.41 -6.60 19.22
N GLY A 188 -14.39 -6.98 20.22
CA GLY A 188 -15.16 -8.21 19.90
C GLY A 188 -14.25 -9.44 19.78
N ASP A 189 -14.31 -10.10 18.56
CA ASP A 189 -13.51 -11.34 18.35
C ASP A 189 -12.18 -11.00 17.64
N LEU A 190 -11.93 -9.71 17.52
CA LEU A 190 -10.72 -9.32 16.76
C LEU A 190 -9.60 -8.95 17.74
N MET A 191 -8.40 -9.43 17.30
CA MET A 191 -7.19 -9.05 18.08
C MET A 191 -6.22 -8.28 17.15
N PHE A 192 -5.74 -7.09 17.81
CA PHE A 192 -4.80 -6.32 16.98
C PHE A 192 -3.92 -5.45 17.90
N TRP A 193 -2.83 -4.86 17.25
CA TRP A 193 -1.91 -4.01 18.02
C TRP A 193 -1.87 -2.60 17.38
N ASP A 194 -2.09 -1.70 18.36
CA ASP A 194 -2.10 -0.31 17.85
C ASP A 194 -0.95 0.48 18.49
N ASN A 195 -0.27 1.19 17.55
CA ASN A 195 0.78 2.08 18.10
C ASN A 195 0.18 3.48 18.37
N LYS A 196 0.04 3.78 19.67
CA LYS A 196 -0.67 5.00 20.12
C LYS A 196 0.08 6.26 19.65
N GLU A 197 1.32 6.17 19.18
CA GLU A 197 2.14 7.33 18.74
C GLU A 197 1.83 7.69 17.29
N ASN A 198 1.01 6.86 16.57
CA ASN A 198 0.76 7.12 15.14
C ASN A 198 -0.74 7.25 14.88
N GLN A 199 -1.50 7.70 16.02
CA GLN A 199 -2.96 7.77 15.77
C GLN A 199 -3.30 9.05 15.00
N VAL A 200 -3.69 8.82 13.75
CA VAL A 200 -4.25 9.94 12.97
C VAL A 200 -5.64 10.29 13.52
N ASN A 201 -5.79 11.57 14.09
CA ASN A 201 -7.12 12.05 14.54
C ASN A 201 -8.24 11.67 13.56
N MET A 202 -9.00 10.66 13.95
CA MET A 202 -10.12 9.97 13.27
C MET A 202 -11.29 10.94 13.07
N THR A 203 -11.19 12.29 13.47
CA THR A 203 -12.35 13.20 13.27
C THR A 203 -12.32 13.83 11.88
N ASP A 204 -11.36 13.35 11.01
CA ASP A 204 -11.32 14.00 9.68
C ASP A 204 -11.97 13.07 8.64
N LYS A 205 -13.27 12.84 8.71
CA LYS A 205 -14.13 11.96 7.87
C LYS A 205 -13.99 12.32 6.39
N GLN A 206 -13.09 13.32 6.07
CA GLN A 206 -12.98 13.73 4.65
C GLN A 206 -11.64 13.30 4.05
N SER A 207 -10.86 12.47 4.90
CA SER A 207 -9.57 12.07 4.32
C SER A 207 -9.69 10.69 3.67
N ASP A 208 -9.18 10.56 2.39
CA ASP A 208 -9.16 9.31 1.59
C ASP A 208 -8.57 8.14 2.39
N TYR A 209 -8.22 8.41 3.78
CA TYR A 209 -7.41 7.33 4.37
C TYR A 209 -7.97 6.94 5.73
N TRP A 210 -9.27 7.31 5.93
CA TRP A 210 -9.95 7.04 7.21
C TRP A 210 -10.14 5.53 7.40
N PHE A 211 -9.99 4.70 6.21
CA PHE A 211 -10.29 3.25 6.36
C PHE A 211 -8.99 2.44 6.28
N LEU A 212 -7.76 3.25 6.18
CA LEU A 212 -6.54 2.43 5.99
C LEU A 212 -5.83 2.25 7.34
N ALA A 213 -5.65 0.94 7.66
CA ALA A 213 -4.86 0.68 8.89
C ALA A 213 -3.39 1.08 8.69
N PRO A 214 -2.83 1.73 9.74
CA PRO A 214 -1.41 2.08 9.64
C PRO A 214 -0.55 0.85 9.32
N SER A 215 0.47 1.07 8.39
CA SER A 215 1.35 -0.02 7.92
C SER A 215 2.05 -0.72 9.08
N ILE A 216 2.36 -0.04 10.12
CA ILE A 216 3.09 -0.64 11.26
C ILE A 216 2.17 -1.63 12.00
N ASP A 217 0.93 -1.27 12.10
CA ASP A 217 -0.01 -2.19 12.81
C ASP A 217 -0.20 -3.48 12.00
N ILE A 218 -0.31 -3.30 10.67
CA ILE A 218 -0.46 -4.50 9.82
C ILE A 218 0.76 -5.41 9.97
N GLU A 219 1.93 -4.78 10.01
CA GLU A 219 3.16 -5.61 10.13
C GLU A 219 3.20 -6.30 11.50
N THR A 220 2.86 -5.54 12.53
CA THR A 220 2.88 -6.14 13.87
C THR A 220 1.95 -7.36 13.94
N ALA A 221 0.78 -7.18 13.43
CA ALA A 221 -0.17 -8.31 13.45
C ALA A 221 0.35 -9.49 12.61
N ALA A 222 0.92 -9.14 11.47
CA ALA A 222 1.45 -10.21 10.61
C ALA A 222 2.57 -11.00 11.31
N TYR A 223 3.49 -10.29 12.04
CA TYR A 223 4.55 -11.03 12.76
C TYR A 223 3.94 -11.85 13.91
N ALA A 224 2.92 -11.31 14.47
CA ALA A 224 2.26 -12.10 15.54
C ALA A 224 1.68 -13.40 14.97
N ILE A 225 1.02 -13.31 13.83
CA ILE A 225 0.46 -14.53 13.21
C ILE A 225 1.57 -15.52 12.89
N ARG A 226 2.58 -14.98 12.48
CA ARG A 226 3.68 -15.91 12.13
C ARG A 226 4.24 -16.58 13.39
N THR A 227 4.36 -15.76 14.41
CA THR A 227 4.82 -16.39 15.67
C THR A 227 3.83 -17.48 16.11
N TYR A 228 2.52 -17.22 15.98
CA TYR A 228 1.54 -18.28 16.28
C TYR A 228 1.76 -19.51 15.39
N ALA A 229 2.08 -19.24 14.11
CA ALA A 229 2.33 -20.37 13.21
C ALA A 229 3.51 -21.22 13.68
N LEU A 230 4.62 -20.58 14.25
CA LEU A 230 5.80 -21.35 14.72
C LEU A 230 5.46 -22.10 16.01
N ARG A 231 4.42 -21.66 16.64
CA ARG A 231 4.04 -22.33 17.89
C ARG A 231 2.98 -23.40 17.63
N SER A 232 2.58 -23.47 16.34
CA SER A 232 1.57 -24.47 15.96
C SER A 232 0.25 -24.21 16.69
N ASP A 233 -0.11 -22.90 16.82
CA ASP A 233 -1.36 -22.52 17.50
C ASP A 233 -2.23 -21.71 16.53
N PRO A 234 -2.90 -22.33 15.53
CA PRO A 234 -3.72 -21.62 14.54
C PRO A 234 -5.00 -21.06 15.14
N ALA A 235 -5.46 -21.71 16.24
CA ALA A 235 -6.69 -21.20 16.90
C ALA A 235 -6.45 -19.80 17.50
N GLY A 236 -5.23 -19.66 18.07
CA GLY A 236 -4.89 -18.33 18.65
C GLY A 236 -4.66 -17.26 17.56
N ALA A 237 -4.30 -17.68 16.33
CA ALA A 237 -3.96 -16.72 15.26
C ALA A 237 -5.23 -16.23 14.55
N THR A 238 -6.35 -16.96 14.78
CA THR A 238 -7.55 -16.72 13.96
C THR A 238 -8.11 -15.32 14.23
N PRO A 239 -8.17 -14.91 15.50
CA PRO A 239 -8.71 -13.56 15.70
C PRO A 239 -7.79 -12.48 15.10
N VAL A 240 -6.51 -12.71 15.14
CA VAL A 240 -5.60 -11.71 14.55
C VAL A 240 -5.72 -11.74 13.02
N LEU A 241 -5.87 -12.98 12.52
CA LEU A 241 -6.01 -13.12 11.05
C LEU A 241 -7.29 -12.42 10.56
N LYS A 242 -8.37 -12.56 11.33
CA LYS A 242 -9.62 -11.89 10.95
C LYS A 242 -9.44 -10.37 10.88
N TRP A 243 -8.74 -9.87 11.90
CA TRP A 243 -8.49 -8.42 11.84
C TRP A 243 -7.63 -8.04 10.65
N LEU A 244 -6.56 -8.81 10.40
CA LEU A 244 -5.64 -8.49 9.29
C LEU A 244 -6.37 -8.52 7.95
N ILE A 245 -7.21 -9.53 7.71
CA ILE A 245 -7.89 -9.67 6.41
C ILE A 245 -8.89 -8.52 6.24
N SER A 246 -9.40 -8.03 7.43
CA SER A 246 -10.36 -6.91 7.31
C SER A 246 -9.65 -5.63 6.84
N LYS A 247 -8.38 -5.66 6.90
CA LYS A 247 -7.66 -4.44 6.48
C LYS A 247 -7.10 -4.59 5.07
N GLN A 248 -7.39 -5.68 4.37
CA GLN A 248 -6.85 -5.98 3.03
C GLN A 248 -7.64 -5.20 1.97
N ASN A 249 -6.90 -4.71 0.93
CA ASN A 249 -7.61 -3.94 -0.12
C ASN A 249 -8.21 -4.89 -1.16
N LYS A 250 -8.94 -4.34 -2.17
CA LYS A 250 -9.71 -5.16 -3.15
C LYS A 250 -8.78 -6.05 -3.97
N ASN A 251 -7.49 -5.62 -4.04
CA ASN A 251 -6.57 -6.44 -4.88
C ASN A 251 -5.77 -7.42 -4.03
N GLY A 252 -6.06 -7.50 -2.75
CA GLY A 252 -5.38 -8.51 -1.91
C GLY A 252 -4.11 -7.96 -1.26
N GLY A 253 -3.76 -6.66 -1.55
CA GLY A 253 -2.64 -5.98 -0.88
C GLY A 253 -3.10 -5.10 0.30
N PHE A 254 -2.10 -4.52 0.94
CA PHE A 254 -2.44 -3.64 2.09
C PHE A 254 -1.96 -2.22 1.81
N SER A 255 -1.68 -1.48 2.78
CA SER A 255 -1.50 -0.03 2.63
C SER A 255 -0.11 0.30 2.07
N SER A 256 0.89 -0.56 2.22
CA SER A 256 2.26 -0.25 1.76
C SER A 256 2.94 -1.56 1.29
N THR A 257 4.14 -1.37 0.76
CA THR A 257 4.84 -2.54 0.17
C THR A 257 5.21 -3.55 1.25
N GLN A 258 5.76 -3.07 2.35
CA GLN A 258 6.28 -4.00 3.37
C GLN A 258 5.12 -4.68 4.12
N ASP A 259 4.15 -3.95 4.42
CA ASP A 259 3.03 -4.61 5.14
C ASP A 259 2.34 -5.65 4.27
N THR A 260 2.31 -5.34 2.98
CA THR A 260 1.65 -6.33 2.11
C THR A 260 2.46 -7.62 2.04
N VAL A 261 3.74 -7.44 1.95
CA VAL A 261 4.59 -8.66 1.82
C VAL A 261 4.51 -9.49 3.10
N VAL A 262 4.64 -8.88 4.24
CA VAL A 262 4.69 -9.63 5.50
C VAL A 262 3.31 -10.23 5.78
N ALA A 263 2.30 -9.46 5.46
CA ALA A 263 0.94 -9.95 5.73
C ALA A 263 0.60 -11.14 4.83
N LEU A 264 0.93 -11.05 3.56
CA LEU A 264 0.62 -12.20 2.67
C LEU A 264 1.41 -13.44 3.09
N HIS A 265 2.53 -13.19 3.57
CA HIS A 265 3.28 -14.37 4.08
C HIS A 265 2.60 -14.99 5.29
N ALA A 266 2.28 -14.10 6.14
CA ALA A 266 1.61 -14.64 7.35
C ALA A 266 0.33 -15.40 6.98
N ILE A 267 -0.41 -14.85 6.05
CA ILE A 267 -1.67 -15.51 5.65
C ILE A 267 -1.35 -16.85 4.98
N SER A 268 -0.32 -16.80 4.16
CA SER A 268 0.04 -18.05 3.45
C SER A 268 0.49 -19.14 4.43
N GLU A 269 1.08 -18.83 5.55
CA GLU A 269 1.62 -19.83 6.49
C GLU A 269 0.49 -20.42 7.33
N ILE A 270 -0.48 -19.63 7.54
CA ILE A 270 -1.50 -20.15 8.47
C ILE A 270 -2.67 -20.73 7.66
N ALA A 271 -2.77 -20.38 6.39
CA ALA A 271 -3.94 -20.73 5.55
C ALA A 271 -4.13 -22.25 5.51
N PRO A 272 -3.07 -23.04 5.40
CA PRO A 272 -3.28 -24.49 5.30
C PRO A 272 -3.84 -25.10 6.60
N PHE A 273 -3.67 -24.39 7.68
CA PHE A 273 -4.12 -24.97 8.98
C PHE A 273 -5.57 -24.60 9.25
N ILE A 274 -6.09 -23.64 8.48
CA ILE A 274 -7.44 -23.19 8.88
C ILE A 274 -8.41 -23.48 7.74
N THR A 275 -7.86 -23.93 6.61
CA THR A 275 -8.75 -24.17 5.47
C THR A 275 -8.94 -25.69 5.28
N PRO A 276 -10.24 -26.05 5.41
CA PRO A 276 -10.52 -27.48 5.24
C PRO A 276 -10.29 -27.95 3.79
N GLN A 277 -10.08 -29.35 3.64
CA GLN A 277 -9.78 -29.99 2.34
C GLN A 277 -11.00 -29.93 1.41
N PHE A 278 -12.25 -29.82 1.99
CA PHE A 278 -13.45 -29.70 1.14
C PHE A 278 -14.30 -28.52 1.62
N SER A 279 -14.72 -27.72 0.51
CA SER A 279 -15.58 -26.57 0.89
C SER A 279 -16.78 -26.49 -0.06
N ASN A 280 -17.89 -26.51 0.61
CA ASN A 280 -19.13 -26.27 -0.16
C ASN A 280 -20.00 -25.23 0.56
N LEU A 281 -19.78 -24.04 0.04
CA LEU A 281 -20.52 -22.97 0.75
C LEU A 281 -21.56 -22.37 -0.19
N ASN A 282 -22.77 -22.19 0.42
CA ASN A 282 -23.80 -21.39 -0.26
C ASN A 282 -23.96 -20.00 0.40
N VAL A 283 -23.64 -19.07 -0.49
CA VAL A 283 -23.66 -17.71 0.10
C VAL A 283 -24.80 -16.92 -0.57
N LYS A 284 -25.67 -16.41 0.34
CA LYS A 284 -26.82 -15.62 -0.14
C LYS A 284 -26.69 -14.16 0.31
N PHE A 285 -26.72 -13.29 -0.81
CA PHE A 285 -26.66 -11.84 -0.53
C PHE A 285 -28.07 -11.24 -0.71
N THR A 286 -28.59 -10.65 0.44
CA THR A 286 -29.93 -10.04 0.38
C THR A 286 -29.82 -8.51 0.58
N TYR A 287 -30.41 -7.78 -0.39
CA TYR A 287 -30.47 -6.32 -0.24
C TYR A 287 -31.84 -5.82 -0.70
N PRO A 288 -32.39 -4.58 -0.11
CA PRO A 288 -33.78 -4.11 -0.18
C PRO A 288 -34.39 -4.30 -1.57
N ASN A 289 -33.65 -4.41 -2.62
CA ASN A 289 -34.30 -4.53 -3.94
C ASN A 289 -33.75 -5.74 -4.71
N GLY A 290 -33.18 -6.73 -3.93
CA GLY A 290 -32.64 -7.85 -4.74
C GLY A 290 -31.96 -8.89 -3.85
N GLN A 291 -31.86 -10.02 -4.52
CA GLN A 291 -31.12 -11.11 -3.84
C GLN A 291 -30.25 -11.86 -4.86
N LYS A 292 -29.12 -12.25 -4.30
CA LYS A 292 -28.22 -13.05 -5.17
C LYS A 292 -27.61 -14.19 -4.36
N THR A 293 -27.62 -15.35 -5.08
CA THR A 293 -27.00 -16.50 -4.38
C THR A 293 -25.84 -17.07 -5.22
N MET A 294 -24.89 -17.55 -4.42
CA MET A 294 -23.73 -18.13 -5.13
C MET A 294 -23.24 -19.36 -4.36
N GLN A 295 -22.85 -20.25 -5.27
CA GLN A 295 -22.22 -21.44 -4.67
C GLN A 295 -20.70 -21.38 -4.85
N VAL A 296 -20.12 -21.54 -3.65
CA VAL A 296 -18.65 -21.37 -3.71
C VAL A 296 -17.98 -22.71 -3.38
N SER A 297 -17.26 -23.16 -4.48
CA SER A 297 -16.43 -24.36 -4.24
C SER A 297 -14.94 -23.99 -4.30
N ARG A 298 -14.05 -24.85 -3.75
CA ARG A 298 -12.59 -24.60 -3.62
C ARG A 298 -11.99 -24.12 -4.95
N SER A 299 -12.48 -23.01 -5.55
CA SER A 299 -11.80 -22.53 -6.76
C SER A 299 -11.08 -21.21 -6.46
N LEU A 300 -9.84 -21.12 -7.04
CA LEU A 300 -9.07 -19.85 -6.95
C LEU A 300 -9.77 -18.75 -7.74
N ASN A 301 -11.10 -19.09 -8.12
CA ASN A 301 -11.82 -18.05 -8.88
C ASN A 301 -12.64 -17.16 -7.93
N ILE A 302 -12.36 -15.86 -8.19
CA ILE A 302 -13.12 -14.90 -7.36
C ILE A 302 -14.46 -14.61 -8.06
N GLU A 303 -15.51 -14.92 -7.25
CA GLU A 303 -16.84 -14.55 -7.81
C GLU A 303 -17.29 -13.18 -7.26
N GLU A 304 -17.63 -12.31 -8.34
CA GLU A 304 -17.99 -10.94 -7.90
C GLU A 304 -19.47 -10.67 -8.20
N VAL A 305 -19.99 -9.98 -7.16
CA VAL A 305 -21.39 -9.56 -7.38
C VAL A 305 -21.46 -8.03 -7.26
N GLU A 306 -22.04 -7.48 -8.39
CA GLU A 306 -22.17 -6.00 -8.35
C GLU A 306 -23.51 -5.61 -7.69
N ILE A 307 -23.22 -4.74 -6.68
CA ILE A 307 -24.42 -4.26 -5.96
C ILE A 307 -24.69 -2.81 -6.37
N PRO A 308 -25.97 -2.50 -6.58
CA PRO A 308 -26.31 -1.11 -6.95
C PRO A 308 -25.89 -0.11 -5.86
N PRO A 309 -25.48 1.11 -6.34
CA PRO A 309 -24.89 2.09 -5.42
C PRO A 309 -25.92 2.63 -4.42
N GLU A 310 -27.23 2.42 -4.64
CA GLU A 310 -28.27 3.06 -3.79
C GLU A 310 -28.63 2.16 -2.62
N VAL A 311 -27.93 1.02 -2.57
CA VAL A 311 -28.28 0.05 -1.51
C VAL A 311 -27.50 0.40 -0.22
N PRO A 312 -28.22 0.54 0.93
CA PRO A 312 -27.58 1.01 2.18
C PRO A 312 -26.92 -0.15 2.95
N PHE A 313 -27.48 -1.36 2.75
CA PHE A 313 -26.83 -2.47 3.47
C PHE A 313 -27.03 -3.77 2.69
N VAL A 314 -26.13 -4.75 3.00
CA VAL A 314 -26.25 -6.09 2.40
C VAL A 314 -26.17 -7.13 3.52
N GLU A 315 -27.19 -7.98 3.48
CA GLU A 315 -27.14 -9.11 4.45
C GLU A 315 -26.58 -10.37 3.79
N VAL A 316 -25.64 -10.95 4.61
CA VAL A 316 -24.98 -12.14 4.01
C VAL A 316 -25.34 -13.36 4.87
N GLU A 317 -25.95 -14.36 4.16
CA GLU A 317 -26.21 -15.65 4.84
C GLU A 317 -25.40 -16.78 4.18
N VAL A 318 -24.76 -17.49 5.13
CA VAL A 318 -23.88 -18.55 4.58
C VAL A 318 -24.37 -19.91 5.12
N SER A 319 -24.54 -20.86 4.20
CA SER A 319 -24.86 -22.25 4.64
C SER A 319 -23.89 -23.25 3.98
N GLY A 320 -23.62 -24.34 4.69
CA GLY A 320 -22.69 -25.36 4.15
C GLY A 320 -21.48 -25.54 5.07
N SER A 321 -20.39 -26.23 4.50
CA SER A 321 -19.16 -26.51 5.29
C SER A 321 -17.93 -26.03 4.54
N GLY A 322 -17.19 -25.23 5.23
CA GLY A 322 -15.95 -24.72 4.60
C GLY A 322 -15.61 -23.33 5.13
N VAL A 323 -14.45 -22.84 4.58
CA VAL A 323 -14.03 -21.47 4.97
C VAL A 323 -14.01 -20.60 3.72
N GLY A 324 -14.74 -19.46 3.89
CA GLY A 324 -14.72 -18.52 2.73
C GLY A 324 -14.60 -17.08 3.23
N LEU A 325 -14.05 -16.32 2.26
CA LEU A 325 -13.90 -14.89 2.59
C LEU A 325 -14.88 -14.07 1.73
N VAL A 326 -15.68 -13.30 2.53
CA VAL A 326 -16.57 -12.36 1.81
C VAL A 326 -16.06 -10.93 2.02
N GLN A 327 -15.84 -10.34 0.77
CA GLN A 327 -15.32 -8.95 0.88
C GLN A 327 -16.27 -8.00 0.14
N VAL A 328 -16.41 -6.86 0.91
CA VAL A 328 -17.20 -5.80 0.24
C VAL A 328 -16.29 -4.61 -0.04
N SER A 329 -16.26 -4.28 -1.38
CA SER A 329 -15.39 -3.15 -1.74
C SER A 329 -16.25 -1.97 -2.24
N THR A 330 -15.81 -0.64 -1.65
CA THR A 330 -16.55 0.57 -2.04
C THR A 330 -15.60 1.59 -2.67
N SER A 331 -16.17 2.16 -3.74
CA SER A 331 -15.36 3.25 -4.35
C SER A 331 -16.14 4.57 -4.28
N PHE A 332 -15.35 5.63 -3.86
CA PHE A 332 -16.04 6.95 -3.81
C PHE A 332 -15.12 8.02 -4.40
N ASN A 333 -15.79 9.10 -4.81
CA ASN A 333 -15.00 10.24 -5.35
C ASN A 333 -14.91 11.36 -4.30
N LEU A 334 -13.64 11.72 -4.11
CA LEU A 334 -13.48 12.82 -3.14
C LEU A 334 -12.86 14.03 -3.82
N ALA A 335 -13.40 15.19 -3.50
CA ALA A 335 -12.87 16.43 -4.12
C ALA A 335 -11.67 16.97 -3.32
N VAL A 336 -11.53 16.59 -1.93
CA VAL A 336 -10.40 17.15 -1.16
C VAL A 336 -9.76 16.02 -0.35
N SER A 337 -8.41 16.16 -0.01
CA SER A 337 -7.51 15.18 0.65
C SER A 337 -7.78 15.16 2.15
N GLY A 338 -8.70 16.10 2.72
CA GLY A 338 -9.01 16.11 4.16
C GLY A 338 -9.01 17.54 4.70
N GLU A 339 -9.58 17.82 5.86
CA GLU A 339 -9.76 19.11 6.53
C GLU A 339 -8.41 19.73 6.94
N ALA A 340 -7.25 18.91 7.04
CA ALA A 340 -5.93 19.50 7.36
C ALA A 340 -4.83 18.60 6.77
N PRO A 341 -4.37 18.91 5.56
CA PRO A 341 -3.33 18.06 4.95
C PRO A 341 -1.97 18.25 5.64
N GLN A 342 -1.21 17.18 5.78
CA GLN A 342 0.12 17.23 6.45
C GLN A 342 1.17 17.88 5.55
N PHE A 343 0.84 17.87 4.28
CA PHE A 343 1.78 18.57 3.37
C PHE A 343 1.12 19.82 2.80
N PHE A 344 1.96 20.90 2.75
CA PHE A 344 1.53 22.02 1.91
C PHE A 344 1.72 21.69 0.42
N LEU A 345 0.70 22.00 -0.35
CA LEU A 345 0.82 21.69 -1.79
C LEU A 345 0.21 22.84 -2.61
N ASN A 346 1.11 23.28 -3.50
CA ASN A 346 0.63 24.37 -4.37
C ASN A 346 1.11 24.12 -5.81
N ALA A 347 0.10 24.02 -6.65
CA ALA A 347 0.41 23.79 -8.08
C ALA A 347 -0.10 24.97 -8.91
N LEU A 348 0.94 25.56 -9.58
CA LEU A 348 0.55 26.74 -10.37
C LEU A 348 1.09 26.62 -11.79
N LEU A 349 0.15 27.11 -12.70
CA LEU A 349 0.60 27.12 -14.10
C LEU A 349 1.55 28.31 -14.36
N ASP A 350 2.65 27.95 -14.96
CA ASP A 350 3.61 29.03 -15.29
C ASP A 350 3.07 29.92 -16.43
N LYS A 351 3.58 31.18 -16.42
CA LYS A 351 3.07 32.14 -17.44
C LYS A 351 3.48 31.69 -18.86
N THR A 352 4.44 30.86 -18.90
CA THR A 352 4.93 30.43 -20.24
C THR A 352 4.02 29.34 -20.80
N SER A 353 3.04 28.93 -20.00
CA SER A 353 2.17 27.84 -20.47
C SER A 353 1.23 28.35 -21.57
N THR A 354 1.14 27.58 -22.64
CA THR A 354 0.21 27.90 -23.74
C THR A 354 -0.81 26.77 -23.91
N ALA A 355 -1.65 26.96 -25.02
CA ALA A 355 -2.66 25.90 -25.28
C ALA A 355 -1.99 24.58 -25.67
N SER A 356 -0.74 24.66 -26.17
CA SER A 356 -0.10 23.42 -26.68
C SER A 356 1.08 23.00 -25.79
N TYR A 357 1.36 23.86 -24.88
CA TYR A 357 2.50 23.54 -24.00
C TYR A 357 2.15 23.94 -22.56
N LEU A 358 2.39 22.93 -21.66
CA LEU A 358 2.04 23.15 -20.25
C LEU A 358 3.31 23.05 -19.37
N GLN A 359 3.43 24.16 -18.57
CA GLN A 359 4.52 24.12 -17.56
C GLN A 359 3.92 24.31 -16.16
N LEU A 360 4.00 23.20 -15.44
CA LEU A 360 3.34 23.24 -14.11
C LEU A 360 4.39 23.29 -13.01
N SER A 361 4.35 24.47 -12.22
CA SER A 361 5.26 24.61 -11.07
C SER A 361 4.57 24.16 -9.77
N ILE A 362 5.23 23.16 -9.15
CA ILE A 362 4.59 22.61 -7.93
C ILE A 362 5.57 22.76 -6.75
N CYS A 363 5.02 23.29 -5.65
CA CYS A 363 5.85 23.42 -4.45
C CYS A 363 5.17 22.70 -3.28
N SER A 364 6.09 22.00 -2.56
CA SER A 364 5.49 21.29 -1.42
C SER A 364 6.50 21.24 -0.25
N HIS A 365 5.96 21.27 0.98
CA HIS A 365 6.78 21.03 2.19
C HIS A 365 5.90 20.44 3.31
N GLN A 366 6.53 19.88 4.22
CA GLN A 366 5.76 19.30 5.34
C GLN A 366 5.23 20.40 6.28
N ARG A 367 3.78 20.39 6.55
CA ARG A 367 3.08 21.42 7.35
C ARG A 367 3.14 21.07 8.83
N GLU A 368 4.27 21.37 9.61
CA GLU A 368 4.49 20.96 11.02
C GLU A 368 3.24 21.16 11.86
N ARG A 369 3.22 20.06 13.13
CA ARG A 369 2.96 20.33 14.56
C ARG A 369 4.10 19.78 15.43
N ARG A 370 5.55 19.30 14.90
CA ARG A 370 6.73 18.93 15.72
C ARG A 370 7.92 18.67 14.81
N ASN A 371 9.22 19.22 14.95
CA ASN A 371 10.53 18.98 14.31
C ASN A 371 10.58 17.62 13.63
N ASP A 372 9.43 17.12 13.00
CA ASP A 372 9.40 15.80 12.38
C ASP A 372 9.52 15.96 10.85
N THR A 373 10.44 15.29 10.15
CA THR A 373 10.59 15.15 8.69
C THR A 373 9.81 13.91 8.21
N SER A 374 9.37 14.11 6.90
CA SER A 374 8.65 12.95 6.34
C SER A 374 9.62 11.80 6.05
N ASN A 375 9.02 10.58 6.01
CA ASN A 375 9.81 9.51 5.39
C ASN A 375 10.07 9.79 3.89
N MET A 376 10.13 8.73 3.11
CA MET A 376 10.18 9.00 1.66
C MET A 376 8.84 9.56 1.17
N ALA A 377 8.95 10.64 0.43
CA ALA A 377 7.69 11.25 -0.07
C ALA A 377 7.61 11.11 -1.59
N VAL A 378 6.34 10.94 -2.00
CA VAL A 378 6.13 10.77 -3.45
C VAL A 378 5.09 11.80 -3.93
N MET A 379 5.49 12.44 -5.11
CA MET A 379 4.54 13.39 -5.72
C MET A 379 4.08 12.85 -7.08
N GLU A 380 2.68 12.72 -7.11
CA GLU A 380 2.09 12.27 -8.39
C GLU A 380 1.36 13.42 -9.09
N VAL A 381 1.79 13.57 -10.36
CA VAL A 381 1.20 14.69 -11.12
C VAL A 381 0.40 14.10 -12.28
N GLY A 382 -0.95 14.30 -12.14
CA GLY A 382 -1.82 13.92 -13.27
C GLY A 382 -1.90 15.04 -14.33
N LEU A 383 -1.74 14.53 -15.60
CA LEU A 383 -1.82 15.55 -16.68
C LEU A 383 -3.24 15.55 -17.26
N PRO A 384 -3.72 16.75 -17.67
CA PRO A 384 -5.06 16.83 -18.26
C PRO A 384 -5.16 16.03 -19.56
N SER A 385 -6.39 15.70 -19.86
CA SER A 385 -6.61 14.91 -21.08
C SER A 385 -6.04 15.62 -22.31
N GLY A 386 -5.26 14.83 -23.13
CA GLY A 386 -4.68 15.42 -24.36
C GLY A 386 -3.22 15.82 -24.16
N TYR A 387 -2.74 15.80 -22.88
CA TYR A 387 -1.34 16.22 -22.64
C TYR A 387 -0.50 14.99 -22.29
N VAL A 388 0.75 15.05 -22.77
CA VAL A 388 1.72 14.03 -22.32
C VAL A 388 3.00 14.74 -21.84
N ALA A 389 3.66 14.07 -20.85
CA ALA A 389 4.87 14.68 -20.25
C ALA A 389 6.00 14.77 -21.29
N ASP A 390 6.73 15.88 -21.16
CA ASP A 390 7.96 16.00 -21.99
C ASP A 390 9.10 15.17 -21.36
N VAL A 391 9.29 13.99 -21.84
CA VAL A 391 10.17 13.00 -21.19
C VAL A 391 11.63 13.45 -21.33
N ASP A 392 11.87 14.22 -22.36
CA ASP A 392 13.27 14.65 -22.56
C ASP A 392 13.65 15.77 -21.58
N ALA A 393 12.67 16.43 -21.03
CA ALA A 393 12.99 17.59 -20.16
C ALA A 393 12.90 17.19 -18.69
N LEU A 394 12.42 15.96 -18.40
CA LEU A 394 12.11 15.59 -17.01
C LEU A 394 13.40 15.39 -16.20
N PRO A 395 14.46 14.94 -16.88
CA PRO A 395 15.66 14.69 -16.08
C PRO A 395 16.20 15.98 -15.43
N SER A 396 15.80 17.17 -15.90
CA SER A 396 16.24 18.42 -15.26
C SER A 396 15.70 18.54 -13.83
N ILE A 397 14.63 17.80 -13.56
CA ILE A 397 14.05 17.84 -12.20
C ILE A 397 14.97 17.14 -11.21
N LEU A 398 15.84 16.27 -11.73
CA LEU A 398 16.75 15.53 -10.83
C LEU A 398 17.80 16.46 -10.23
N GLN A 399 17.93 17.64 -10.80
CA GLN A 399 18.95 18.59 -10.28
C GLN A 399 18.43 19.33 -9.04
N ILE A 400 17.14 19.14 -8.80
CA ILE A 400 16.56 19.80 -7.62
C ILE A 400 16.95 18.99 -6.36
N PRO A 401 17.30 19.80 -5.31
CA PRO A 401 17.74 19.14 -4.07
C PRO A 401 16.63 18.26 -3.47
N LYS A 402 16.91 17.00 -3.13
CA LYS A 402 16.00 16.08 -2.40
C LYS A 402 15.30 15.14 -3.39
N VAL A 403 15.35 15.59 -4.73
CA VAL A 403 14.70 14.68 -5.69
C VAL A 403 15.67 13.53 -6.05
N LYS A 404 15.08 12.37 -5.97
CA LYS A 404 15.99 11.23 -6.19
C LYS A 404 15.64 10.49 -7.48
N ARG A 405 14.41 10.70 -7.88
CA ARG A 405 14.01 9.96 -9.11
C ARG A 405 12.76 10.60 -9.70
N VAL A 406 12.66 10.43 -11.07
CA VAL A 406 11.45 10.91 -11.77
C VAL A 406 11.09 9.88 -12.85
N GLU A 407 9.75 9.59 -12.84
CA GLU A 407 9.32 8.61 -13.85
C GLU A 407 7.90 8.98 -14.33
N THR A 408 7.58 8.37 -15.51
CA THR A 408 6.21 8.59 -16.01
C THR A 408 5.44 7.26 -16.00
N GLN A 409 4.01 7.42 -15.82
CA GLN A 409 3.13 6.25 -15.86
C GLN A 409 1.97 6.51 -16.83
N LEU A 410 1.27 5.42 -17.18
CA LEU A 410 0.04 5.52 -17.99
C LEU A 410 0.31 6.19 -19.34
N GLN A 411 1.32 5.72 -19.99
CA GLN A 411 1.68 6.24 -21.33
C GLN A 411 2.03 7.73 -21.27
N ASP A 412 2.70 8.17 -20.21
CA ASP A 412 3.32 9.50 -20.01
C ASP A 412 2.26 10.55 -19.65
N THR A 413 1.12 10.09 -19.16
CA THR A 413 0.06 11.06 -18.78
C THR A 413 0.11 11.32 -17.27
N SER A 414 1.00 10.63 -16.66
CA SER A 414 1.23 10.87 -15.23
C SER A 414 2.73 10.88 -14.92
N VAL A 415 3.07 11.85 -14.09
CA VAL A 415 4.51 11.96 -13.75
C VAL A 415 4.63 11.71 -12.24
N VAL A 416 5.60 10.83 -11.90
CA VAL A 416 5.83 10.53 -10.47
C VAL A 416 7.23 11.00 -10.06
N ILE A 417 7.25 11.74 -8.98
CA ILE A 417 8.54 12.28 -8.51
C ILE A 417 8.79 11.79 -7.08
N TYR A 418 10.13 11.31 -6.92
CA TYR A 418 10.45 10.73 -5.59
C TYR A 418 11.42 11.65 -4.84
N PHE A 419 11.00 11.82 -3.54
CA PHE A 419 11.89 12.62 -2.66
C PHE A 419 12.45 11.71 -1.56
N ASP A 420 13.75 11.95 -1.26
CA ASP A 420 14.25 11.21 -0.08
C ASP A 420 13.41 11.55 1.16
N ARG A 421 13.17 12.78 1.46
CA ARG A 421 12.30 13.24 2.55
C ARG A 421 11.90 14.71 2.30
N LEU A 422 10.71 15.01 2.82
CA LEU A 422 10.30 16.43 2.74
C LEU A 422 10.24 17.03 4.14
N ASP A 423 10.96 18.16 4.27
CA ASP A 423 10.98 18.82 5.60
C ASP A 423 10.26 20.17 5.50
N LYS A 424 10.61 21.11 6.45
CA LYS A 424 9.89 22.41 6.45
C LYS A 424 10.33 23.28 5.28
N GLU A 425 11.47 22.87 4.76
CA GLU A 425 11.93 23.67 3.60
C GLU A 425 11.16 23.28 2.32
N GLU A 426 10.74 24.35 1.68
CA GLU A 426 9.90 24.14 0.48
C GLU A 426 10.74 23.60 -0.69
N SER A 427 10.18 22.55 -1.28
CA SER A 427 10.81 22.01 -2.51
C SER A 427 9.86 22.21 -3.71
N CYS A 428 10.42 22.83 -4.76
CA CYS A 428 9.56 23.15 -5.92
C CYS A 428 10.08 22.43 -7.17
N VAL A 429 9.12 21.88 -7.92
CA VAL A 429 9.51 21.22 -9.19
C VAL A 429 8.61 21.73 -10.31
N THR A 430 9.24 21.68 -11.51
CA THR A 430 8.43 22.11 -12.68
C THR A 430 8.30 20.94 -13.66
N VAL A 431 6.97 20.70 -13.97
CA VAL A 431 6.73 19.56 -14.87
C VAL A 431 6.24 20.09 -16.23
N PRO A 432 7.06 19.81 -17.22
CA PRO A 432 6.66 20.25 -18.56
C PRO A 432 5.86 19.16 -19.30
N ALA A 433 4.85 19.64 -20.14
CA ALA A 433 4.04 18.66 -20.90
C ALA A 433 3.58 19.29 -22.21
N HIS A 434 3.41 18.27 -23.28
CA HIS A 434 2.95 18.75 -24.59
C HIS A 434 1.55 18.18 -24.88
N ARG A 435 0.93 18.99 -25.62
CA ARG A 435 -0.42 18.52 -26.02
C ARG A 435 -0.30 17.67 -27.29
N ILE A 436 -1.04 16.58 -27.21
CA ILE A 436 -0.93 15.74 -28.43
C ILE A 436 -2.34 15.52 -28.99
N HIS A 437 -3.34 15.79 -28.19
CA HIS A 437 -4.70 15.73 -28.71
C HIS A 437 -5.49 16.96 -28.23
N LYS A 438 -6.39 17.42 -29.20
CA LYS A 438 -7.26 18.55 -28.80
C LYS A 438 -8.52 18.03 -28.09
N VAL A 439 -8.65 18.48 -26.82
CA VAL A 439 -9.79 17.99 -26.03
C VAL A 439 -10.55 19.20 -25.48
N ALA A 440 -11.89 19.24 -25.75
CA ALA A 440 -12.72 20.35 -25.22
C ALA A 440 -13.31 19.97 -23.86
N ARG A 441 -13.55 21.07 -22.99
CA ARG A 441 -14.17 20.94 -21.65
C ARG A 441 -13.37 20.00 -20.77
N GLN A 442 -12.08 20.35 -20.74
CA GLN A 442 -11.20 19.49 -19.91
C GLN A 442 -11.48 19.73 -18.42
N ARG A 443 -11.55 18.60 -17.76
CA ARG A 443 -11.71 18.72 -16.29
C ARG A 443 -10.36 18.96 -15.63
N ARG A 444 -10.40 19.38 -14.35
CA ARG A 444 -9.17 19.66 -13.59
C ARG A 444 -8.41 18.36 -13.29
N ALA A 445 -7.09 18.49 -13.40
CA ALA A 445 -6.22 17.33 -13.14
C ALA A 445 -5.62 17.41 -11.72
N PRO A 446 -5.38 16.27 -11.11
CA PRO A 446 -4.96 16.25 -9.71
C PRO A 446 -3.43 16.23 -9.57
N VAL A 447 -2.94 16.86 -8.50
CA VAL A 447 -1.57 16.70 -8.00
C VAL A 447 -1.64 16.21 -6.55
N LYS A 448 -0.82 15.14 -6.37
CA LYS A 448 -0.88 14.57 -5.01
C LYS A 448 0.53 14.33 -4.48
N VAL A 449 0.65 14.68 -3.16
CA VAL A 449 1.92 14.36 -2.48
C VAL A 449 1.60 13.60 -1.19
N TYR A 450 2.41 12.55 -0.99
CA TYR A 450 2.08 11.79 0.22
C TYR A 450 3.35 11.09 0.74
N ASP A 451 3.22 10.76 2.05
CA ASP A 451 4.29 9.94 2.66
C ASP A 451 4.10 8.47 2.27
N PHE A 452 5.17 7.88 1.77
CA PHE A 452 5.05 6.54 1.15
C PHE A 452 4.69 5.49 2.20
N TYR A 453 5.14 5.59 3.39
CA TYR A 453 4.94 4.51 4.39
C TYR A 453 3.73 4.83 5.27
N SER A 454 3.27 6.08 5.21
CA SER A 454 2.05 6.48 5.92
C SER A 454 1.18 7.34 4.99
N GLN A 455 0.34 6.65 4.28
CA GLN A 455 -0.37 7.36 3.19
C GLN A 455 -1.45 8.28 3.77
N ALA A 456 -1.74 8.02 5.04
CA ALA A 456 -2.70 8.98 5.66
C ALA A 456 -2.13 10.40 5.67
N LYS A 457 -0.85 10.43 5.60
CA LYS A 457 -0.24 11.78 5.51
C LYS A 457 -0.06 12.22 4.05
N SER A 458 -1.00 13.08 3.57
CA SER A 458 -0.94 13.44 2.14
C SER A 458 -1.64 14.77 1.91
N ALA A 459 -1.44 15.26 0.72
CA ALA A 459 -2.13 16.48 0.26
C ALA A 459 -2.43 16.35 -1.24
N ARG A 460 -3.70 16.89 -1.51
CA ARG A 460 -4.10 16.80 -2.94
C ARG A 460 -4.71 18.13 -3.38
N MET A 461 -4.42 18.40 -4.66
CA MET A 461 -5.01 19.62 -5.23
C MET A 461 -5.26 19.40 -6.73
N PHE A 462 -6.26 20.22 -7.20
CA PHE A 462 -6.56 20.10 -8.65
C PHE A 462 -6.16 21.40 -9.36
N TYR A 463 -5.66 21.22 -10.59
CA TYR A 463 -5.32 22.42 -11.39
C TYR A 463 -5.92 22.26 -12.79
N ALA A 464 -6.13 23.47 -13.37
CA ALA A 464 -6.72 23.42 -14.72
C ALA A 464 -5.73 23.99 -15.75
N PRO A 465 -5.78 23.28 -16.93
CA PRO A 465 -4.94 23.85 -18.00
C PRO A 465 -5.54 25.15 -18.57
N THR A 466 -4.78 25.83 -19.36
CA THR A 466 -5.31 27.06 -19.99
C THR A 466 -6.55 26.74 -20.83
N LYS A 467 -7.74 27.53 -20.48
CA LYS A 467 -9.05 27.29 -21.11
C LYS A 467 -8.97 27.41 -22.64
N GLN A 468 -9.56 26.33 -23.16
CA GLN A 468 -9.69 26.45 -24.63
C GLN A 468 -11.16 26.59 -25.01
N PHE A 469 -11.34 27.56 -25.92
CA PHE A 469 -12.70 27.73 -26.48
C PHE A 469 -12.87 26.83 -27.71
N CYS A 470 -13.74 25.88 -27.58
CA CYS A 470 -14.15 25.02 -28.72
C CYS A 470 -14.48 25.86 -29.95
N VAL A 471 -13.52 26.76 -30.34
CA VAL A 471 -14.02 27.29 -31.62
C VAL A 471 -12.92 27.13 -32.67
N THR A 472 -12.44 25.93 -32.91
CA THR A 472 -11.79 25.91 -34.25
C THR A 472 -11.21 24.51 -34.50
N SER A 473 -12.11 23.60 -35.05
CA SER A 473 -11.82 22.77 -36.25
C SER A 473 -12.69 21.52 -36.23
N ALA A 474 -13.99 21.61 -35.78
CA ALA A 474 -14.87 20.50 -36.21
C ALA A 474 -15.33 20.71 -37.66
N MET A 475 -14.41 20.54 -38.69
CA MET A 475 -15.03 20.10 -39.96
C MET A 475 -16.46 20.62 -40.10
N THR A 476 -16.59 21.92 -40.35
CA THR A 476 -17.73 22.54 -41.05
C THR A 476 -18.82 21.50 -41.36
N THR A 477 -19.00 20.34 -40.51
CA THR A 477 -20.30 19.74 -40.83
C THR A 477 -21.00 19.33 -39.54
N THR A 478 -20.58 19.87 -38.30
CA THR A 478 -21.54 19.52 -37.23
C THR A 478 -21.66 20.70 -36.27
N VAL A 479 -21.33 21.95 -36.71
CA VAL A 479 -21.44 23.04 -35.72
C VAL A 479 -22.71 23.84 -36.03
N GLY A 480 -23.79 23.21 -36.51
CA GLY A 480 -24.99 24.06 -36.60
C GLY A 480 -26.01 23.70 -35.51
N LYS A 481 -25.55 23.39 -34.20
CA LYS A 481 -26.70 23.45 -33.26
C LYS A 481 -26.18 23.62 -31.83
N VAL A 482 -24.86 24.13 -31.58
CA VAL A 482 -24.56 24.32 -30.14
C VAL A 482 -23.96 25.71 -29.95
N ALA A 483 -24.02 26.62 -30.96
CA ALA A 483 -23.40 27.94 -30.72
C ALA A 483 -24.48 28.98 -30.43
N LYS A 484 -25.73 28.54 -29.90
CA LYS A 484 -26.63 29.67 -29.52
C LYS A 484 -27.07 29.49 -28.07
N ILE A 485 -26.18 28.93 -27.14
CA ILE A 485 -26.75 29.07 -25.77
C ILE A 485 -25.65 29.62 -24.85
N ASP A 486 -24.68 30.48 -25.35
CA ASP A 486 -23.95 31.01 -24.16
C ASP A 486 -23.66 32.51 -24.37
N THR A 487 -24.61 33.21 -25.00
CA THR A 487 -24.39 34.67 -24.79
C THR A 487 -25.65 35.28 -24.21
N ALA A 488 -26.00 34.95 -22.93
CA ALA A 488 -26.86 36.01 -22.32
C ALA A 488 -26.87 35.83 -20.80
N THR A 489 -25.97 36.52 -19.95
CA THR A 489 -26.25 37.58 -18.95
C THR A 489 -25.48 37.28 -17.67
N GLU A 490 -24.20 37.73 -17.52
CA GLU A 490 -23.69 37.98 -16.14
C GLU A 490 -23.66 39.48 -15.87
N ASP A 491 -24.83 40.10 -15.36
CA ASP A 491 -24.88 41.31 -14.50
C ASP A 491 -24.87 40.90 -13.02
N SER A 492 -23.78 41.29 -12.23
CA SER A 492 -23.43 42.03 -11.00
C SER A 492 -24.45 41.77 -9.89
N GLN A 493 -24.05 40.94 -8.85
CA GLN A 493 -24.38 41.35 -7.46
C GLN A 493 -23.58 40.51 -6.47
N ARG A 494 -22.47 41.13 -5.78
CA ARG A 494 -22.06 41.45 -4.39
C ARG A 494 -22.93 40.71 -3.37
N GLY A 495 -22.24 39.82 -2.53
CA GLY A 495 -22.17 39.67 -1.05
C GLY A 495 -23.24 38.68 -0.56
N GLY A 496 -22.76 37.36 -0.34
CA GLY A 496 -23.40 36.60 0.77
C GLY A 496 -22.74 35.22 0.92
N ARG A 497 -21.72 35.10 1.87
CA ARG A 497 -21.41 33.94 2.74
C ARG A 497 -22.52 32.89 2.67
N SER A 498 -22.41 31.99 1.65
CA SER A 498 -23.28 30.79 1.67
C SER A 498 -22.43 29.52 1.59
N SER A 499 -21.95 28.99 2.77
CA SER A 499 -21.85 27.56 3.18
C SER A 499 -22.66 26.65 2.25
N GLY A 500 -22.12 26.43 1.05
CA GLY A 500 -22.68 25.55 -0.02
C GLY A 500 -22.39 24.07 0.28
N MET A 501 -23.28 23.41 1.11
CA MET A 501 -23.66 21.98 1.11
C MET A 501 -23.99 21.52 -0.32
N ILE A 502 -22.94 20.91 -0.92
CA ILE A 502 -23.04 20.21 -2.22
C ILE A 502 -23.17 18.70 -1.96
N THR A 503 -24.36 18.12 -2.23
CA THR A 503 -24.93 16.77 -2.39
C THR A 503 -23.86 15.77 -2.87
N THR A 504 -23.16 15.13 -1.93
CA THR A 504 -22.32 13.91 -1.98
C THR A 504 -23.14 12.71 -2.45
N ALA A 505 -23.05 12.31 -3.80
CA ALA A 505 -23.47 10.94 -4.19
C ALA A 505 -22.72 9.88 -3.38
N LYS A 506 -23.31 9.49 -2.28
CA LYS A 506 -22.95 8.45 -1.28
C LYS A 506 -23.18 7.06 -1.87
N SER A 507 -22.19 6.42 -2.39
CA SER A 507 -22.27 4.94 -2.46
C SER A 507 -21.68 4.30 -1.20
N MET A 508 -22.57 4.03 -0.23
CA MET A 508 -22.42 3.46 1.12
C MET A 508 -22.22 1.94 1.04
N HIS A 509 -21.05 1.45 1.44
CA HIS A 509 -20.85 0.01 1.76
C HIS A 509 -20.29 -0.12 3.17
N ILE A 510 -21.11 -0.28 4.16
CA ILE A 510 -20.86 -0.56 5.58
C ILE A 510 -20.36 -2.02 5.71
N VAL A 511 -19.17 -2.24 6.36
CA VAL A 511 -18.43 -3.48 6.65
C VAL A 511 -18.75 -3.92 8.09
N VAL A 512 -19.49 -5.08 8.13
CA VAL A 512 -19.40 -5.99 9.30
C VAL A 512 -18.85 -7.35 8.83
N LEU A 513 -17.68 -7.67 9.39
CA LEU A 513 -16.90 -8.91 9.13
C LEU A 513 -17.33 -10.00 10.12
N PHE A 514 -17.89 -11.20 9.57
CA PHE A 514 -17.94 -12.45 10.37
C PHE A 514 -17.05 -13.52 9.71
N ILE A 515 -16.07 -14.05 10.39
CA ILE A 515 -15.48 -15.38 10.07
C ILE A 515 -16.27 -16.46 10.80
N ILE A 516 -17.26 -17.15 10.09
CA ILE A 516 -18.02 -18.25 10.74
C ILE A 516 -17.20 -19.55 10.64
N VAL A 517 -16.45 -19.92 11.79
CA VAL A 517 -15.86 -21.27 11.89
C VAL A 517 -16.93 -22.22 12.44
N GLY A 518 -17.85 -22.84 11.55
CA GLY A 518 -18.85 -23.81 12.06
C GLY A 518 -18.22 -25.19 12.30
N GLN A 519 -17.74 -25.53 13.61
CA GLN A 519 -17.47 -26.91 14.07
C GLN A 519 -18.78 -27.53 14.61
N LEU A 520 -19.56 -28.24 13.74
CA LEU A 520 -20.68 -29.08 14.23
C LEU A 520 -20.15 -30.30 15.01
N PHE A 521 -19.96 -30.17 16.39
CA PHE A 521 -19.90 -31.32 17.32
C PHE A 521 -21.27 -32.03 17.36
N LEU A 522 -21.45 -33.08 16.49
CA LEU A 522 -22.45 -34.17 16.59
C LEU A 522 -22.51 -34.74 18.01
N ARG A 523 -23.45 -34.38 18.97
CA ARG A 523 -24.05 -35.52 19.69
C ARG A 523 -25.19 -36.14 18.85
#